data_AF-A0A448WYR0-F1
#
_entry.id   AF-A0A448WYR0-F1
#
_cell.length_a   1.000
_cell.length_b   1.000
_cell.length_c   1.000
_cell.angle_alpha   90.00
_cell.angle_beta   90.00
_cell.angle_gamma   90.00
#
_symmetry.space_group_name_H-M   'P 1'
#
loop_
_entity.id
_entity.type
_entity.pdbx_description
1 polymer ?
#
loop_
_entity_poly.entity_id
_entity_poly.type
_entity_poly.pdbx_seq_one_letter_code
_entity_poly.pdbx_strand_id
1 'polypeptide(L)'
;MNAVALLGCLSLGISDNLELILSKRIIDLGALREFCIDGCPDSSGLRSMSWKVMLNYLPPDTAKWPEHLKRCRKEYSSYVKDFITESCWKEKETFDHPLNSSPNSDWAEFFKDNEILMQINKDCKRLCPDLHFFRRATDFPSCKIFGPGISICALRKRVERSYLEV
;
A
#
# COMPACT_ATOMS: atom_id res chain seq x y z
N MET A 1 46.25 -9.42 -1.60
CA MET A 1 45.40 -8.22 -1.67
C MET A 1 43.99 -8.71 -1.99
N ASN A 2 43.08 -8.65 -1.02
CA ASN A 2 41.84 -9.43 -0.99
C ASN A 2 40.74 -8.84 -1.89
N ALA A 3 40.15 -9.66 -2.77
CA ALA A 3 38.99 -9.33 -3.59
C ALA A 3 37.77 -8.85 -2.78
N VAL A 4 37.68 -9.22 -1.50
CA VAL A 4 36.63 -8.80 -0.57
C VAL A 4 36.71 -7.30 -0.24
N ALA A 5 37.91 -6.69 -0.23
CA ALA A 5 38.06 -5.26 0.02
C ALA A 5 37.66 -4.41 -1.21
N LEU A 6 37.85 -4.94 -2.42
CA LEU A 6 37.44 -4.28 -3.67
C LEU A 6 35.91 -4.29 -3.83
N LEU A 7 35.24 -5.39 -3.48
CA LEU A 7 33.77 -5.47 -3.48
C LEU A 7 33.13 -4.54 -2.45
N GLY A 8 33.75 -4.40 -1.26
CA GLY A 8 33.31 -3.42 -0.25
C GLY A 8 33.44 -1.97 -0.71
N CYS A 9 34.58 -1.59 -1.31
CA CYS A 9 34.78 -0.24 -1.87
C CYS A 9 33.86 0.06 -3.05
N LEU A 10 33.59 -0.93 -3.92
CA LEU A 10 32.64 -0.77 -5.03
C LEU A 10 31.21 -0.57 -4.52
N SER A 11 30.78 -1.30 -3.47
CA SER A 11 29.43 -1.15 -2.89
C SER A 11 29.20 0.19 -2.19
N LEU A 12 30.26 0.77 -1.60
CA LEU A 12 30.22 2.13 -1.04
C LEU A 12 30.07 3.17 -2.14
N GLY A 13 30.90 3.10 -3.19
CA GLY A 13 30.80 4.03 -4.33
C GLY A 13 29.48 3.93 -5.12
N ILE A 14 28.86 2.75 -5.18
CA ILE A 14 27.55 2.57 -5.82
C ILE A 14 26.45 3.30 -5.00
N SER A 15 26.45 3.13 -3.67
CA SER A 15 25.45 3.79 -2.82
C SER A 15 25.58 5.32 -2.88
N ASP A 16 26.81 5.83 -2.84
CA ASP A 16 27.11 7.27 -2.87
C ASP A 16 26.65 7.93 -4.18
N ASN A 17 26.82 7.24 -5.33
CA ASN A 17 26.40 7.75 -6.63
C ASN A 17 24.87 7.81 -6.78
N LEU A 18 24.15 6.80 -6.28
CA LEU A 18 22.69 6.80 -6.31
C LEU A 18 22.11 7.89 -5.40
N GLU A 19 22.69 8.06 -4.21
CA GLU A 19 22.31 9.13 -3.29
C GLU A 19 22.53 10.52 -3.92
N LEU A 20 23.63 10.68 -4.67
CA LEU A 20 23.88 11.90 -5.43
C LEU A 20 22.82 12.15 -6.53
N ILE A 21 22.36 11.11 -7.24
CA ILE A 21 21.29 11.26 -8.24
C ILE A 21 19.97 11.66 -7.57
N LEU A 22 19.61 11.01 -6.46
CA LEU A 22 18.34 11.22 -5.76
C LEU A 22 18.29 12.52 -4.95
N SER A 23 19.44 13.09 -4.58
CA SER A 23 19.53 14.38 -3.88
C SER A 23 19.41 15.60 -4.81
N LYS A 24 19.43 15.40 -6.13
CA LYS A 24 19.23 16.49 -7.10
C LYS A 24 17.82 17.09 -6.98
N ARG A 25 17.71 18.39 -7.24
CA ARG A 25 16.41 19.07 -7.32
C ARG A 25 15.52 18.47 -8.42
N ILE A 26 16.10 18.22 -9.58
CA ILE A 26 15.46 17.54 -10.69
C ILE A 26 16.20 16.24 -10.90
N ILE A 27 15.52 15.12 -10.65
CA ILE A 27 16.08 13.78 -10.80
C ILE A 27 16.08 13.42 -12.29
N ASP A 28 17.23 13.00 -12.78
CA ASP A 28 17.35 12.43 -14.12
C ASP A 28 16.87 10.97 -14.10
N LEU A 29 15.71 10.74 -14.70
CA LEU A 29 15.11 9.40 -14.79
C LEU A 29 15.92 8.44 -15.66
N GLY A 30 16.64 8.93 -16.67
CA GLY A 30 17.49 8.11 -17.53
C GLY A 30 18.65 7.57 -16.72
N ALA A 31 19.41 8.48 -16.09
CA ALA A 31 20.52 8.11 -15.22
C ALA A 31 20.07 7.20 -14.06
N LEU A 32 18.92 7.48 -13.44
CA LEU A 32 18.38 6.65 -12.36
C LEU A 32 18.08 5.21 -12.82
N ARG A 33 17.50 5.04 -14.01
CA ARG A 33 17.18 3.73 -14.58
C ARG A 33 18.42 2.97 -14.99
N GLU A 34 19.36 3.63 -15.65
CA GLU A 34 20.67 3.04 -15.98
C GLU A 34 21.37 2.55 -14.73
N PHE A 35 21.36 3.35 -13.66
CA PHE A 35 21.98 2.96 -12.40
C PHE A 35 21.28 1.77 -11.73
N CYS A 36 19.94 1.73 -11.77
CA CYS A 36 19.17 0.68 -11.11
C CYS A 36 19.02 -0.62 -11.95
N ILE A 37 19.57 -0.68 -13.16
CA ILE A 37 19.40 -1.83 -14.07
C ILE A 37 19.97 -3.12 -13.47
N ASP A 38 21.12 -3.01 -12.80
CA ASP A 38 21.82 -4.11 -12.15
C ASP A 38 21.32 -4.35 -10.71
N GLY A 39 20.32 -3.59 -10.29
CA GLY A 39 19.73 -3.64 -8.96
C GLY A 39 19.95 -2.36 -8.17
N CYS A 40 19.09 -2.15 -7.18
CA CYS A 40 19.18 -0.99 -6.29
C CYS A 40 19.62 -1.44 -4.89
N PRO A 41 20.56 -0.75 -4.23
CA PRO A 41 20.97 -1.05 -2.86
C PRO A 41 19.82 -1.02 -1.83
N ASP A 42 19.83 -1.92 -0.85
CA ASP A 42 18.87 -1.97 0.28
C ASP A 42 19.14 -0.91 1.35
N SER A 43 20.34 -0.33 1.36
CA SER A 43 20.78 0.61 2.38
C SER A 43 20.03 1.94 2.31
N SER A 44 19.89 2.60 3.46
CA SER A 44 19.48 4.01 3.60
C SER A 44 18.15 4.40 2.92
N GLY A 45 17.29 3.43 2.62
CA GLY A 45 16.01 3.68 1.93
C GLY A 45 16.14 4.03 0.44
N LEU A 46 17.34 3.88 -0.16
CA LEU A 46 17.61 4.22 -1.55
C LEU A 46 16.71 3.45 -2.52
N ARG A 47 16.50 2.14 -2.28
CA ARG A 47 15.53 1.35 -3.06
C ARG A 47 14.12 1.91 -3.01
N SER A 48 13.65 2.27 -1.82
CA SER A 48 12.30 2.82 -1.66
C SER A 48 12.15 4.12 -2.45
N MET A 49 13.13 5.01 -2.38
CA MET A 49 13.11 6.29 -3.09
C MET A 49 13.19 6.10 -4.60
N SER A 50 14.09 5.25 -5.07
CA SER A 50 14.26 4.95 -6.50
C SER A 50 12.97 4.39 -7.09
N TRP A 51 12.32 3.43 -6.42
CA TRP A 51 11.04 2.88 -6.88
C TRP A 51 9.92 3.91 -6.91
N LYS A 52 9.81 4.76 -5.88
CA LYS A 52 8.80 5.81 -5.86
C LYS A 52 8.93 6.74 -7.07
N VAL A 53 10.15 7.08 -7.47
CA VAL A 53 10.40 7.94 -8.64
C VAL A 53 10.17 7.18 -9.96
N MET A 54 10.75 5.98 -10.10
CA MET A 54 10.64 5.19 -11.34
C MET A 54 9.22 4.71 -11.65
N LEU A 55 8.41 4.44 -10.63
CA LEU A 55 7.00 4.06 -10.76
C LEU A 55 6.07 5.28 -10.87
N ASN A 56 6.62 6.48 -11.10
CA ASN A 56 5.90 7.75 -11.23
C ASN A 56 5.02 8.11 -10.02
N TYR A 57 5.28 7.51 -8.85
CA TYR A 57 4.60 7.90 -7.61
C TYR A 57 5.12 9.25 -7.10
N LEU A 58 6.43 9.51 -7.19
CA LEU A 58 7.02 10.82 -6.92
C LEU A 58 7.43 11.49 -8.23
N PRO A 59 7.11 12.79 -8.43
CA PRO A 59 7.57 13.51 -9.60
C PRO A 59 9.11 13.68 -9.58
N PRO A 60 9.79 13.84 -10.72
CA PRO A 60 11.24 14.05 -10.74
C PRO A 60 11.71 15.32 -10.02
N ASP A 61 10.84 16.32 -9.90
CA ASP A 61 11.09 17.56 -9.17
C ASP A 61 10.84 17.36 -7.66
N THR A 62 11.94 17.29 -6.91
CA THR A 62 11.92 16.99 -5.47
C THR A 62 11.29 18.10 -4.64
N ALA A 63 11.26 19.35 -5.15
CA ALA A 63 10.59 20.46 -4.49
C ALA A 63 9.07 20.25 -4.38
N LYS A 64 8.48 19.43 -5.26
CA LYS A 64 7.04 19.12 -5.26
C LYS A 64 6.67 17.98 -4.32
N TRP A 65 7.64 17.23 -3.80
CA TRP A 65 7.39 16.03 -2.99
C TRP A 65 6.57 16.28 -1.73
N PRO A 66 6.85 17.33 -0.92
CA PRO A 66 6.10 17.54 0.32
C PRO A 66 4.61 17.71 0.07
N GLU A 67 4.24 18.56 -0.90
CA GLU A 67 2.84 18.83 -1.23
C GLU A 67 2.20 17.62 -1.94
N HIS A 68 2.93 16.97 -2.85
CA HIS A 68 2.46 15.76 -3.52
C HIS A 68 2.14 14.64 -2.52
N LEU A 69 3.06 14.34 -1.60
CA LEU A 69 2.87 13.31 -0.58
C LEU A 69 1.72 13.66 0.38
N LYS A 70 1.60 14.93 0.77
CA LYS A 70 0.49 15.41 1.62
C LYS A 70 -0.85 15.17 0.93
N ARG A 71 -0.96 15.53 -0.35
CA ARG A 71 -2.17 15.32 -1.16
C ARG A 71 -2.50 13.83 -1.32
N CYS A 72 -1.55 13.01 -1.78
CA CYS A 72 -1.79 11.57 -1.98
C CYS A 72 -2.17 10.85 -0.68
N ARG A 73 -1.55 11.20 0.46
CA ARG A 73 -1.93 10.62 1.76
C ARG A 73 -3.34 11.03 2.19
N LYS A 74 -3.75 12.28 1.90
CA LYS A 74 -5.12 12.76 2.17
C LYS A 74 -6.14 12.04 1.29
N GLU A 75 -5.86 11.91 -0.01
CA GLU A 75 -6.70 11.19 -0.98
C GLU A 75 -6.88 9.73 -0.56
N TYR A 76 -5.78 9.03 -0.26
CA TYR A 76 -5.84 7.66 0.25
C TYR A 76 -6.69 7.54 1.53
N SER A 77 -6.52 8.48 2.46
CA SER A 77 -7.34 8.48 3.69
C SER A 77 -8.82 8.70 3.41
N SER A 78 -9.18 9.48 2.38
CA SER A 78 -10.58 9.64 1.94
C SER A 78 -11.11 8.33 1.38
N TYR A 79 -10.38 7.69 0.46
CA TYR A 79 -10.79 6.42 -0.11
C TYR A 79 -10.97 5.32 0.93
N VAL A 80 -10.08 5.24 1.92
CA VAL A 80 -10.25 4.31 3.04
C VAL A 80 -11.56 4.59 3.78
N LYS A 81 -11.90 5.86 4.04
CA LYS A 81 -13.18 6.21 4.67
C LYS A 81 -14.36 5.81 3.79
N ASP A 82 -14.32 6.14 2.50
CA ASP A 82 -15.45 5.93 1.61
C ASP A 82 -15.71 4.44 1.36
N PHE A 83 -14.66 3.65 1.09
CA PHE A 83 -14.79 2.24 0.72
C PHE A 83 -14.78 1.26 1.89
N ILE A 84 -14.11 1.59 3.00
CA ILE A 84 -14.00 0.68 4.16
C ILE A 84 -14.97 1.08 5.26
N THR A 85 -15.13 2.38 5.53
CA THR A 85 -15.96 2.86 6.64
C THR A 85 -17.41 3.05 6.24
N GLU A 86 -17.68 3.75 5.13
CA GLU A 86 -19.05 4.13 4.76
C GLU A 86 -19.84 3.02 4.06
N SER A 87 -19.17 1.97 3.56
CA SER A 87 -19.77 0.71 3.08
C SER A 87 -20.11 -0.26 4.22
N CYS A 88 -19.53 -0.04 5.42
CA CYS A 88 -19.86 -0.78 6.62
C CYS A 88 -21.06 -0.11 7.31
N TRP A 89 -22.27 -0.50 6.89
CA TRP A 89 -23.51 -0.21 7.63
C TRP A 89 -23.91 1.26 7.67
N LYS A 90 -24.48 1.75 6.57
CA LYS A 90 -25.52 2.76 6.70
C LYS A 90 -26.77 2.04 7.19
N GLU A 91 -27.04 2.09 8.49
CA GLU A 91 -28.43 2.01 8.99
C GLU A 91 -29.18 3.24 8.45
N LYS A 92 -29.38 3.29 7.15
CA LYS A 92 -30.42 4.14 6.57
C LYS A 92 -31.67 3.30 6.61
N GLU A 93 -32.77 3.88 7.07
CA GLU A 93 -34.10 3.39 6.76
C GLU A 93 -34.27 3.43 5.24
N THR A 94 -33.79 2.39 4.56
CA THR A 94 -34.04 2.15 3.15
C THR A 94 -35.17 1.13 3.08
N PHE A 95 -36.05 1.28 2.09
CA PHE A 95 -37.01 0.22 1.74
C PHE A 95 -36.33 -0.99 1.07
N ASP A 96 -35.00 -1.04 1.11
CA ASP A 96 -34.19 -2.06 0.46
C ASP A 96 -33.93 -3.23 1.41
N HIS A 97 -33.88 -4.45 0.86
CA HIS A 97 -33.80 -5.66 1.66
C HIS A 97 -32.80 -6.67 1.07
N PRO A 98 -32.26 -7.61 1.89
CA PRO A 98 -31.21 -8.54 1.47
C PRO A 98 -31.58 -9.45 0.29
N LEU A 99 -32.87 -9.60 0.03
CA LEU A 99 -33.42 -10.45 -1.04
C LEU A 99 -33.83 -9.64 -2.27
N ASN A 100 -33.56 -8.33 -2.30
CA ASN A 100 -33.92 -7.49 -3.43
C ASN A 100 -33.04 -7.87 -4.64
N SER A 101 -33.68 -8.32 -5.71
CA SER A 101 -33.00 -8.74 -6.95
C SER A 101 -32.66 -7.59 -7.89
N SER A 102 -33.00 -6.36 -7.51
CA SER A 102 -32.75 -5.16 -8.31
C SER A 102 -31.25 -4.90 -8.45
N PRO A 103 -30.71 -4.62 -9.66
CA PRO A 103 -29.29 -4.34 -9.86
C PRO A 103 -28.75 -3.13 -9.09
N ASN A 104 -29.64 -2.21 -8.70
CA ASN A 104 -29.32 -0.97 -7.97
C ASN A 104 -29.59 -1.08 -6.46
N SER A 105 -29.71 -2.31 -5.93
CA SER A 105 -29.89 -2.55 -4.50
C SER A 105 -28.56 -2.36 -3.75
N ASP A 106 -28.61 -1.64 -2.63
CA ASP A 106 -27.49 -1.47 -1.70
C ASP A 106 -27.03 -2.85 -1.16
N TRP A 107 -27.97 -3.79 -0.99
CA TRP A 107 -27.66 -5.17 -0.60
C TRP A 107 -26.91 -5.94 -1.69
N ALA A 108 -27.30 -5.77 -2.96
CA ALA A 108 -26.60 -6.40 -4.07
C ALA A 108 -25.15 -5.91 -4.20
N GLU A 109 -24.89 -4.63 -3.96
CA GLU A 109 -23.54 -4.06 -3.88
C GLU A 109 -22.78 -4.60 -2.66
N PHE A 110 -23.40 -4.61 -1.48
CA PHE A 110 -22.81 -5.14 -0.25
C PHE A 110 -22.35 -6.60 -0.37
N PHE A 111 -23.15 -7.48 -0.99
CA PHE A 111 -22.77 -8.88 -1.18
C PHE A 111 -21.60 -9.03 -2.15
N LYS A 112 -21.57 -8.24 -3.24
CA LYS A 112 -20.44 -8.21 -4.17
C LYS A 112 -19.16 -7.73 -3.49
N ASP A 113 -19.25 -6.68 -2.69
CA ASP A 113 -18.11 -6.18 -1.91
C ASP A 113 -17.58 -7.23 -0.94
N ASN A 114 -18.47 -7.97 -0.26
CA ASN A 114 -18.07 -9.06 0.63
C ASN A 114 -17.39 -10.21 -0.13
N GLU A 115 -17.86 -10.55 -1.33
CA GLU A 115 -17.23 -11.57 -2.16
C GLU A 115 -15.80 -11.16 -2.53
N ILE A 116 -15.60 -9.91 -2.98
CA ILE A 116 -14.29 -9.34 -3.28
C ILE A 116 -13.39 -9.36 -2.04
N LEU A 117 -13.88 -8.88 -0.90
CA LEU A 117 -13.14 -8.87 0.37
C LEU A 117 -12.73 -10.29 0.80
N MET A 118 -13.61 -11.28 0.63
CA MET A 118 -13.32 -12.66 0.95
C MET A 118 -12.19 -13.22 0.06
N GLN A 119 -12.21 -12.94 -1.25
CA GLN A 119 -11.15 -13.38 -2.16
C GLN A 119 -9.80 -12.73 -1.82
N ILE A 120 -9.78 -11.41 -1.58
CA ILE A 120 -8.58 -10.69 -1.14
C ILE A 120 -8.01 -11.33 0.14
N ASN A 121 -8.85 -11.61 1.13
CA ASN A 121 -8.40 -12.23 2.38
C ASN A 121 -7.85 -13.66 2.16
N LYS A 122 -8.45 -14.46 1.28
CA LYS A 122 -7.93 -15.80 0.93
C LYS A 122 -6.55 -15.69 0.26
N ASP A 123 -6.37 -14.74 -0.64
CA ASP A 123 -5.10 -14.53 -1.35
C ASP A 123 -4.01 -13.97 -0.43
N CYS A 124 -4.33 -12.99 0.42
CA CYS A 124 -3.39 -12.45 1.40
C CYS A 124 -2.87 -13.51 2.37
N LYS A 125 -3.70 -14.49 2.79
CA LYS A 125 -3.26 -15.58 3.69
C LYS A 125 -2.31 -16.57 3.01
N ARG A 126 -2.41 -16.71 1.69
CA ARG A 126 -1.58 -17.63 0.89
C ARG A 126 -0.30 -16.96 0.36
N LEU A 127 -0.24 -15.64 0.37
CA LEU A 127 0.91 -14.88 -0.15
C LEU A 127 2.15 -15.10 0.72
N CYS A 128 3.24 -15.56 0.11
CA CYS A 128 4.56 -15.70 0.71
C CYS A 128 4.54 -16.37 2.10
N PRO A 129 4.08 -17.64 2.20
CA PRO A 129 3.88 -18.32 3.48
C PRO A 129 5.14 -18.39 4.34
N ASP A 130 6.31 -18.47 3.72
CA ASP A 130 7.57 -18.65 4.44
C ASP A 130 8.10 -17.33 5.05
N LEU A 131 7.57 -16.18 4.61
CA LEU A 131 7.96 -14.88 5.12
C LEU A 131 7.08 -14.47 6.31
N HIS A 132 7.64 -14.59 7.51
CA HIS A 132 6.96 -14.25 8.77
C HIS A 132 6.38 -12.82 8.80
N PHE A 133 6.99 -11.90 8.05
CA PHE A 133 6.54 -10.52 7.91
C PHE A 133 5.06 -10.42 7.48
N PHE A 134 4.59 -11.26 6.55
CA PHE A 134 3.21 -11.19 6.04
C PHE A 134 2.17 -11.88 6.93
N ARG A 135 2.62 -12.63 7.96
CA ARG A 135 1.75 -13.37 8.88
C ARG A 135 1.58 -12.69 10.23
N ARG A 136 2.55 -11.87 10.63
CA ARG A 136 2.54 -11.16 11.92
C ARG A 136 1.67 -9.92 11.84
N ALA A 137 0.94 -9.62 12.92
CA ALA A 137 0.30 -8.32 13.06
C ALA A 137 1.36 -7.20 13.01
N THR A 138 1.04 -6.11 12.32
CA THR A 138 1.94 -4.95 12.30
C THR A 138 1.97 -4.29 13.69
N ASP A 139 3.17 -3.92 14.14
CA ASP A 139 3.37 -3.12 15.36
C ASP A 139 2.86 -1.67 15.17
N PHE A 140 2.55 -1.28 13.92
CA PHE A 140 2.10 0.05 13.53
C PHE A 140 0.73 -0.01 12.82
N PRO A 141 -0.36 -0.35 13.53
CA PRO A 141 -1.69 -0.29 12.95
C PRO A 141 -1.98 1.16 12.54
N SER A 142 -2.49 1.38 11.33
CA SER A 142 -2.84 2.72 10.81
C SER A 142 -4.12 3.27 11.44
N CYS A 143 -4.25 3.21 12.76
CA CYS A 143 -5.42 3.63 13.53
C CYS A 143 -5.80 5.10 13.31
N LYS A 144 -4.83 5.95 12.91
CA LYS A 144 -5.09 7.34 12.51
C LYS A 144 -5.93 7.49 11.24
N ILE A 145 -5.91 6.51 10.33
CA ILE A 145 -6.66 6.56 9.07
C ILE A 145 -8.12 6.17 9.30
N PHE A 146 -8.38 5.24 10.22
CA PHE A 146 -9.72 4.70 10.46
C PHE A 146 -10.56 5.54 11.45
N GLY A 147 -10.00 6.61 12.03
CA GLY A 147 -10.69 7.48 12.97
C GLY A 147 -11.10 6.79 14.29
N PRO A 148 -11.55 7.55 15.30
CA PRO A 148 -12.07 6.99 16.54
C PRO A 148 -13.45 6.36 16.29
N GLY A 149 -13.49 5.06 16.00
CA GLY A 149 -14.75 4.31 15.88
C GLY A 149 -14.72 3.16 14.87
N ILE A 150 -13.92 3.26 13.81
CA ILE A 150 -13.75 2.14 12.87
C ILE A 150 -12.54 1.33 13.31
N SER A 151 -12.81 0.28 14.08
CA SER A 151 -11.78 -0.71 14.33
C SER A 151 -11.49 -1.45 13.03
N ILE A 152 -10.22 -1.73 12.72
CA ILE A 152 -9.81 -2.73 11.72
C ILE A 152 -10.55 -4.07 11.90
N CYS A 153 -11.04 -4.32 13.12
CA CYS A 153 -11.91 -5.43 13.45
C CYS A 153 -13.24 -5.42 12.68
N ALA A 154 -13.73 -4.31 12.14
CA ALA A 154 -14.98 -4.27 11.37
C ALA A 154 -14.87 -5.09 10.07
N LEU A 155 -13.83 -4.86 9.26
CA LEU A 155 -13.55 -5.68 8.08
C LEU A 155 -13.22 -7.13 8.46
N ARG A 156 -12.38 -7.32 9.48
CA ARG A 156 -12.03 -8.67 9.95
C ARG A 156 -13.26 -9.45 10.41
N LYS A 157 -14.15 -8.82 11.17
CA LYS A 157 -15.42 -9.42 11.62
C LYS A 157 -16.36 -9.69 10.45
N ARG A 158 -16.41 -8.83 9.42
CA ARG A 158 -17.17 -9.10 8.18
C ARG A 158 -16.68 -10.38 7.54
N VAL A 159 -15.37 -10.48 7.31
CA VAL A 159 -14.74 -11.66 6.74
C VAL A 159 -15.00 -12.90 7.59
N GLU A 160 -14.82 -12.83 8.92
CA GLU A 160 -15.06 -13.96 9.85
C GLU A 160 -16.53 -14.41 9.86
N ARG A 161 -17.49 -13.47 9.81
CA ARG A 161 -18.93 -13.79 9.71
C ARG A 161 -19.30 -14.47 8.40
N SER A 162 -18.69 -14.08 7.28
CA SER A 162 -18.93 -14.73 5.99
C SER A 162 -18.51 -16.20 5.95
N TYR A 163 -17.64 -16.67 6.85
CA TYR A 163 -17.30 -18.10 6.97
C TYR A 163 -18.29 -18.90 7.83
N LEU A 164 -19.11 -18.24 8.66
CA LEU A 164 -20.01 -18.88 9.62
C LEU A 164 -21.42 -19.13 9.07
N GLU A 165 -21.71 -18.71 7.84
CA GLU A 165 -22.99 -18.93 7.15
C GLU A 165 -22.98 -20.17 6.21
N VAL A 166 -22.10 -21.15 6.46
CA VAL A 166 -22.09 -22.45 5.77
C VAL A 166 -22.54 -23.56 6.70
#